data_AF-A0A8J5V1V8-F1
#
_entry.id   AF-A0A8J5V1V8-F1
#
_cell.length_a   1.000
_cell.length_b   1.000
_cell.length_c   1.000
_cell.angle_alpha   90.00
_cell.angle_beta   90.00
_cell.angle_gamma   90.00
#
_symmetry.space_group_name_H-M   'P 1'
#
loop_
_entity.id
_entity.type
_entity.pdbx_description
1 polymer ?
#
loop_
_entity_poly.entity_id
_entity_poly.type
_entity_poly.pdbx_seq_one_letter_code
_entity_poly.pdbx_strand_id
1 'polypeptide(L)'
;MAMTVVLLVAVVALPLSLLLGKAIWVTTSCYYLTPARIRRILASQGVHGPPARFLVGNLRDVSALVAESTAADMSSLSHDIVGRLLPHYVLWSKMFGE
;
A
#
# COMPACT_ATOMS: atom_id res chain seq x y z
N MET A 1 16.80 20.20 42.52
CA MET A 1 16.01 18.96 42.38
C MET A 1 14.91 19.09 41.33
N ALA A 2 14.00 20.05 41.41
CA ALA A 2 12.95 20.22 40.39
C ALA A 2 13.51 20.55 38.98
N MET A 3 14.39 21.55 38.86
CA MET A 3 14.98 21.95 37.57
C MET A 3 15.80 20.82 36.91
N THR A 4 16.54 20.04 37.70
CA THR A 4 17.31 18.89 37.22
C THR A 4 16.42 17.77 36.70
N VAL A 5 15.28 17.50 37.35
CA VAL A 5 14.30 16.51 36.87
C VAL A 5 13.65 16.98 35.58
N VAL A 6 13.27 18.26 35.48
CA VAL A 6 12.69 18.83 34.25
C VAL A 6 13.66 18.73 33.07
N LEU A 7 14.94 19.04 33.28
CA LEU A 7 15.97 18.93 32.23
C LEU A 7 16.15 17.48 31.76
N LEU A 8 16.18 16.51 32.68
CA LEU A 8 16.27 15.08 32.32
C LEU A 8 15.06 14.61 31.51
N VAL A 9 13.85 15.03 31.88
CA VAL A 9 12.63 14.70 31.12
C VAL A 9 12.67 15.33 29.73
N ALA A 10 13.08 16.59 29.61
CA ALA A 10 13.18 17.27 28.31
C ALA A 10 14.18 16.59 27.36
N VAL A 11 15.33 16.14 27.89
CA VAL A 11 16.36 15.43 27.12
C VAL A 11 15.84 14.13 26.50
N VAL A 12 14.87 13.47 27.12
CA VAL A 12 14.26 12.24 26.59
C VAL A 12 13.02 12.54 25.74
N ALA A 13 12.16 13.46 26.17
CA ALA A 13 10.91 13.76 25.49
C ALA A 13 11.12 14.45 24.13
N LEU A 14 12.13 15.33 24.03
CA LEU A 14 12.43 16.05 22.79
C LEU A 14 12.85 15.11 21.64
N PRO A 15 13.85 14.22 21.77
CA PRO A 15 14.18 13.29 20.69
C PRO A 15 13.03 12.34 20.38
N LEU A 16 12.27 11.88 21.38
CA LEU A 16 11.12 11.01 21.15
C LEU A 16 10.05 11.71 20.29
N SER A 17 9.72 12.96 20.60
CA SER A 17 8.76 13.75 19.82
C SER A 17 9.25 14.01 18.39
N LEU A 18 10.54 14.27 18.19
CA LEU A 18 11.13 14.41 16.85
C LEU A 18 11.05 13.11 16.05
N LEU A 19 11.32 11.97 16.67
CA LEU A 19 11.21 10.66 16.03
C LEU A 19 9.76 10.34 15.63
N LEU A 20 8.80 10.62 16.52
CA LEU A 20 7.37 10.46 16.23
C LEU A 20 6.92 11.39 15.10
N GLY A 21 7.32 12.67 15.15
CA GLY A 21 7.02 13.63 14.09
C GLY A 21 7.56 13.17 12.73
N LYS A 22 8.81 12.68 12.70
CA LYS A 22 9.40 12.10 11.49
C LYS A 22 8.64 10.86 11.01
N ALA A 23 8.27 9.95 11.92
CA ALA A 23 7.51 8.76 11.57
C ALA A 23 6.15 9.11 10.96
N ILE A 24 5.43 10.08 11.53
CA ILE A 24 4.15 10.58 11.01
C ILE A 24 4.33 11.20 9.62
N TRP A 25 5.35 12.04 9.46
CA TRP A 25 5.66 12.69 8.20
C TRP A 25 5.95 11.67 7.09
N VAL A 26 6.84 10.71 7.34
CA VAL A 26 7.20 9.65 6.39
C VAL A 26 5.98 8.80 6.08
N THR A 27 5.21 8.40 7.09
CA THR A 27 4.02 7.56 6.91
C THR A 27 2.99 8.27 6.03
N THR A 28 2.65 9.51 6.34
CA THR A 28 1.66 10.28 5.59
C THR A 28 2.13 10.56 4.16
N SER A 29 3.42 10.88 3.99
CA SER A 29 4.00 11.16 2.68
C SER A 29 4.02 9.92 1.79
N CYS A 30 4.54 8.80 2.30
CA CYS A 30 4.75 7.57 1.53
C CYS A 30 3.45 6.78 1.31
N TYR A 31 2.58 6.66 2.31
CA TYR A 31 1.39 5.81 2.22
C TYR A 31 0.13 6.55 1.76
N TYR A 32 0.12 7.89 1.77
CA TYR A 32 -1.05 8.67 1.39
C TYR A 32 -0.77 9.69 0.28
N LEU A 33 0.11 10.66 0.52
CA LEU A 33 0.29 11.81 -0.39
C LEU A 33 0.90 11.40 -1.74
N THR A 34 1.99 10.65 -1.73
CA THR A 34 2.68 10.21 -2.95
C THR A 34 1.78 9.31 -3.81
N PRO A 35 1.13 8.26 -3.28
CA PRO A 35 0.19 7.45 -4.05
C PRO A 35 -1.00 8.25 -4.58
N ALA A 36 -1.54 9.20 -3.81
CA ALA A 36 -2.63 10.07 -4.28
C ALA A 36 -2.19 10.95 -5.46
N ARG A 37 -0.97 11.51 -5.41
CA ARG A 37 -0.41 12.29 -6.51
C ARG A 37 -0.24 11.43 -7.77
N ILE A 38 0.35 10.24 -7.66
CA ILE A 38 0.54 9.32 -8.78
C ILE A 38 -0.80 8.97 -9.41
N ARG A 39 -1.82 8.62 -8.61
CA ARG A 39 -3.16 8.30 -9.12
C ARG A 39 -3.79 9.45 -9.88
N ARG A 40 -3.67 10.69 -9.41
CA ARG A 40 -4.20 11.86 -10.12
C ARG A 40 -3.52 12.05 -11.48
N ILE A 41 -2.20 11.85 -11.55
CA ILE A 41 -1.45 11.95 -12.81
C ILE A 41 -1.89 10.84 -13.77
N LEU A 42 -1.98 9.59 -13.31
CA LEU A 42 -2.44 8.47 -14.15
C LEU A 42 -3.88 8.66 -14.63
N ALA A 43 -4.80 9.07 -13.75
CA ALA A 43 -6.19 9.34 -14.12
C ALA A 43 -6.30 10.46 -15.17
N SER A 44 -5.45 11.49 -15.10
CA SER A 44 -5.42 12.55 -16.13
C SER A 44 -4.95 12.06 -17.51
N GLN A 45 -4.28 10.90 -17.56
CA GLN A 45 -3.88 10.23 -18.79
C GLN A 45 -4.89 9.16 -19.24
N GLY A 46 -6.06 9.08 -18.60
CA GLY A 46 -7.06 8.04 -18.86
C GLY A 46 -6.75 6.70 -18.20
N VAL A 47 -5.63 6.57 -17.49
CA VAL A 47 -5.26 5.33 -16.78
C VAL A 47 -5.98 5.27 -15.45
N HIS A 48 -7.10 4.55 -15.46
CA HIS A 48 -7.91 4.28 -14.27
C HIS A 48 -7.50 2.96 -13.62
N GLY A 49 -7.89 2.79 -12.35
CA GLY A 49 -7.55 1.60 -11.59
C GLY A 49 -8.46 1.41 -10.39
N PRO A 50 -8.25 0.35 -9.63
CA PRO A 50 -9.08 0.05 -8.47
C PRO A 50 -9.01 1.18 -7.42
N PRO A 51 -10.08 1.40 -6.65
CA PRO A 51 -10.15 2.47 -5.66
C PRO A 51 -9.04 2.33 -4.62
N ALA A 52 -8.53 3.46 -4.13
CA ALA A 52 -7.46 3.45 -3.14
C ALA A 52 -7.99 3.18 -1.74
N ARG A 53 -7.30 2.31 -1.00
CA ARG A 53 -7.60 2.01 0.41
C ARG A 53 -6.41 2.43 1.29
N PHE A 54 -6.70 2.85 2.52
CA PHE A 54 -5.69 3.40 3.43
C PHE A 54 -4.66 2.35 3.87
N LEU A 55 -3.37 2.75 3.93
CA LEU A 55 -2.18 1.99 4.32
C LEU A 55 -1.83 0.77 3.44
N VAL A 56 -2.73 -0.21 3.37
CA VAL A 56 -2.49 -1.52 2.76
C VAL A 56 -2.98 -1.56 1.31
N GLY A 57 -3.76 -0.56 0.88
CA GLY A 57 -4.30 -0.52 -0.47
C GLY A 57 -5.15 -1.75 -0.78
N ASN A 58 -4.96 -2.30 -1.98
CA ASN A 58 -5.73 -3.44 -2.48
C ASN A 58 -5.04 -4.79 -2.24
N LEU A 59 -4.02 -4.85 -1.36
CA LEU A 59 -3.29 -6.10 -1.09
C LEU A 59 -4.19 -7.21 -0.57
N ARG A 60 -5.25 -6.87 0.19
CA ARG A 60 -6.25 -7.87 0.63
C ARG A 60 -6.98 -8.49 -0.55
N ASP A 61 -7.41 -7.66 -1.49
CA ASP A 61 -8.12 -8.12 -2.69
C ASP A 61 -7.18 -8.97 -3.57
N VAL A 62 -5.90 -8.55 -3.71
CA VAL A 62 -4.87 -9.34 -4.38
C VAL A 62 -4.67 -10.70 -3.71
N SER A 63 -4.53 -10.75 -2.39
CA SER A 63 -4.32 -12.01 -1.66
C SER A 63 -5.51 -12.96 -1.76
N ALA A 64 -6.73 -12.42 -1.73
CA ALA A 64 -7.96 -13.20 -1.89
C ALA A 64 -8.05 -13.79 -3.30
N LEU A 65 -7.80 -12.98 -4.33
CA LEU A 65 -7.81 -13.44 -5.72
C LEU A 65 -6.76 -14.52 -5.98
N VAL A 66 -5.54 -14.36 -5.42
CA VAL A 66 -4.48 -15.37 -5.54
C VAL A 66 -4.85 -16.66 -4.79
N ALA A 67 -5.44 -16.56 -3.61
CA ALA A 67 -5.90 -17.73 -2.87
C ALA A 67 -6.99 -18.48 -3.65
N GLU A 68 -7.93 -17.77 -4.26
CA GLU A 68 -8.99 -18.34 -5.08
C GLU A 68 -8.43 -19.02 -6.34
N SER A 69 -7.55 -18.34 -7.09
CA SER A 69 -6.98 -18.89 -8.32
C SER A 69 -6.08 -20.11 -8.10
N THR A 70 -5.54 -20.27 -6.89
CA THR A 70 -4.64 -21.37 -6.51
C THR A 70 -5.30 -22.45 -5.65
N ALA A 71 -6.59 -22.31 -5.31
CA ALA A 71 -7.30 -23.23 -4.41
C ALA A 71 -7.41 -24.67 -4.93
N ALA A 72 -7.42 -24.86 -6.25
CA ALA A 72 -7.48 -26.17 -6.89
C ALA A 72 -6.22 -26.44 -7.73
N ASP A 73 -5.93 -27.71 -7.99
CA ASP A 73 -4.85 -28.12 -8.88
C ASP A 73 -5.05 -27.61 -10.31
N MET A 74 -3.96 -27.50 -11.06
CA MET A 74 -4.04 -27.15 -12.49
C MET A 74 -4.67 -28.31 -13.26
N SER A 75 -5.67 -27.99 -14.09
CA SER A 75 -6.38 -28.99 -14.91
C SER A 75 -5.48 -29.64 -15.97
N SER A 76 -4.48 -28.91 -16.47
CA SER A 76 -3.49 -29.41 -17.41
C SER A 76 -2.18 -28.64 -17.27
N LEU A 77 -1.08 -29.24 -17.74
CA LEU A 77 0.20 -28.56 -17.85
C LEU A 77 0.11 -27.53 -18.98
N SER A 78 -0.06 -26.25 -18.61
CA SER A 78 -0.13 -25.12 -19.53
C SER A 78 0.88 -24.05 -19.14
N HIS A 79 1.41 -23.34 -20.15
CA HIS A 79 2.25 -22.16 -19.94
C HIS A 79 1.43 -20.89 -19.69
N ASP A 80 0.11 -20.92 -19.93
CA ASP A 80 -0.79 -19.83 -19.57
C ASP A 80 -1.12 -19.86 -18.08
N ILE A 81 -0.17 -19.36 -17.28
CA ILE A 81 -0.23 -19.35 -15.82
C ILE A 81 -0.54 -17.97 -15.24
N VAL A 82 -0.63 -16.93 -16.08
CA VAL A 82 -0.76 -15.54 -15.61
C VAL A 82 -2.08 -15.35 -14.87
N GLY A 83 -3.19 -15.90 -15.39
CA GLY A 83 -4.48 -15.87 -14.71
C GLY A 83 -4.47 -16.57 -13.35
N ARG A 84 -3.56 -17.54 -13.15
CA ARG A 84 -3.40 -18.25 -11.88
C ARG A 84 -2.50 -17.50 -10.90
N LEU A 85 -1.34 -17.01 -11.35
CA LEU A 85 -0.35 -16.36 -10.47
C LEU A 85 -0.66 -14.87 -10.21
N LEU A 86 -1.23 -14.19 -11.20
CA LEU A 86 -1.56 -12.76 -11.16
C LEU A 86 -3.03 -12.54 -11.57
N PRO A 87 -4.01 -13.17 -10.89
CA PRO A 87 -5.43 -13.06 -11.24
C PRO A 87 -5.93 -11.61 -11.21
N HIS A 88 -5.42 -10.81 -10.28
CA HIS A 88 -5.73 -9.38 -10.16
C HIS A 88 -5.30 -8.58 -11.41
N TYR A 89 -4.20 -8.94 -12.07
CA TYR A 89 -3.75 -8.29 -13.29
C TYR A 89 -4.73 -8.56 -14.44
N VAL A 90 -5.11 -9.82 -14.63
CA VAL A 90 -6.09 -10.21 -15.67
C VAL A 90 -7.45 -9.55 -15.40
N LEU A 91 -7.91 -9.55 -14.15
CA LEU A 91 -9.19 -8.94 -13.76
C LEU A 91 -9.18 -7.43 -14.01
N TRP A 92 -8.19 -6.71 -13.50
CA TRP A 92 -8.13 -5.25 -13.62
C TRP A 92 -7.84 -4.80 -15.04
N SER A 93 -7.07 -5.56 -15.82
CA SER A 93 -6.90 -5.28 -17.25
C SER A 93 -8.22 -5.36 -18.01
N LYS A 94 -9.12 -6.28 -17.65
CA LYS A 94 -10.46 -6.36 -18.27
C LYS A 94 -11.40 -5.24 -17.81
N MET A 95 -11.23 -4.76 -16.58
CA MET A 95 -12.09 -3.72 -16.01
C MET A 95 -11.67 -2.29 -16.39
N PHE A 96 -10.36 -2.06 -16.51
CA PHE A 96 -9.78 -0.73 -16.66
C PHE A 96 -8.88 -0.59 -17.89
N GLY A 97 -8.54 -1.69 -18.55
CA GLY A 97 -7.88 -1.66 -19.85
C GLY A 97 -8.91 -1.49 -20.95
N GLU A 98 -8.74 -0.46 -21.76
CA GLU A 98 -9.41 -0.33 -23.06
C GLU A 98 -8.75 -1.23 -24.11
#